data_AF-A0A9D1GKM9-F1
#
_entry.id   AF-A0A9D1GKM9-F1
#
_cell.length_a   1.000
_cell.length_b   1.000
_cell.length_c   1.000
_cell.angle_alpha   90.00
_cell.angle_beta   90.00
_cell.angle_gamma   90.00
#
_symmetry.space_group_name_H-M   'P 1'
#
loop_
_entity.id
_entity.type
_entity.pdbx_description
1 polymer ?
#
loop_
_entity_poly.entity_id
_entity_poly.type
_entity_poly.pdbx_seq_one_letter_code
_entity_poly.pdbx_strand_id
1 'polypeptide(L)'
;QSVRREFEQKYSYQEICDRASRETIPSVVDCNDGRFLAPESMIREVKEACRESGQPVPETPWQISAVIYNSLARCYGETAEEIEKLTGRRYPCIHVVGGGANADYLNQLTAAYTGRKVYAGPSEATAIGNLTAQMLQGGVFADVGEARDCIFRSFAVRIFAPQERKG
;
A
#
# COMPACT_ATOMS: atom_id res chain seq x y z
N GLN A 1 -14.99 2.96 1.73
CA GLN A 1 -15.23 3.12 3.18
C GLN A 1 -13.90 2.95 3.92
N SER A 2 -13.68 3.56 5.09
CA SER A 2 -12.42 3.41 5.84
C SER A 2 -12.67 2.65 7.13
N VAL A 3 -12.02 1.50 7.31
CA VAL A 3 -12.12 0.62 8.50
C VAL A 3 -11.85 1.38 9.79
N ARG A 4 -10.95 2.36 9.73
CA ARG A 4 -10.63 3.25 10.85
C ARG A 4 -11.86 3.94 11.46
N ARG A 5 -12.89 4.22 10.65
CA ARG A 5 -14.13 4.87 11.12
C ARG A 5 -15.06 3.92 11.89
N GLU A 6 -14.86 2.62 11.74
CA GLU A 6 -15.64 1.57 12.40
C GLU A 6 -15.03 1.16 13.75
N PHE A 7 -13.80 1.58 14.06
CA PHE A 7 -13.19 1.34 15.37
C PHE A 7 -13.84 2.22 16.45
N GLU A 8 -14.11 1.63 17.62
CA GLU A 8 -14.69 2.32 18.78
C GLU A 8 -13.81 3.48 19.27
N GLN A 9 -12.49 3.34 19.17
CA GLN A 9 -11.52 4.36 19.54
C GLN A 9 -10.89 5.01 18.32
N LYS A 10 -10.65 6.33 18.41
CA LYS A 10 -10.00 7.10 17.35
C LYS A 10 -8.48 6.99 17.45
N TYR A 11 -7.91 6.02 16.75
CA TYR A 11 -6.45 5.92 16.56
C TYR A 11 -5.98 6.76 15.38
N SER A 12 -4.71 7.13 15.36
CA SER A 12 -4.08 7.71 14.16
C SER A 12 -3.77 6.61 13.13
N TYR A 13 -3.62 6.98 11.85
CA TYR A 13 -3.18 6.01 10.83
C TYR A 13 -1.81 5.42 11.16
N GLN A 14 -0.91 6.26 11.66
CA GLN A 14 0.44 5.85 12.05
C GLN A 14 0.40 4.84 13.20
N GLU A 15 -0.44 5.06 14.20
CA GLU A 15 -0.62 4.14 15.32
C GLU A 15 -1.21 2.79 14.88
N ILE A 16 -2.22 2.80 14.00
CA ILE A 16 -2.78 1.57 13.43
C ILE A 16 -1.70 0.81 12.66
N CYS A 17 -0.93 1.51 11.82
CA CYS A 17 0.14 0.94 11.02
C CYS A 17 1.23 0.29 11.89
N ASP A 18 1.70 1.01 12.92
CA ASP A 18 2.72 0.52 13.86
C ASP A 18 2.24 -0.70 14.64
N ARG A 19 1.03 -0.66 15.22
CA ARG A 19 0.52 -1.79 16.01
C ARG A 19 0.21 -3.01 15.13
N ALA A 20 -0.38 -2.80 13.96
CA ALA A 20 -0.61 -3.89 12.99
C ALA A 20 0.68 -4.57 12.53
N SER A 21 1.81 -3.84 12.48
CA SER A 21 3.12 -4.40 12.11
C SER A 21 3.68 -5.41 13.11
N ARG A 22 3.13 -5.45 14.32
CA ARG A 22 3.54 -6.34 15.42
C ARG A 22 2.64 -7.56 15.55
N GLU A 23 1.55 -7.62 14.79
CA GLU A 23 0.62 -8.74 14.80
C GLU A 23 1.17 -9.90 13.96
N THR A 24 0.89 -11.12 14.38
CA THR A 24 1.38 -12.36 13.74
C THR A 24 0.25 -13.17 13.09
N ILE A 25 -0.95 -12.60 12.98
CA ILE A 25 -2.09 -13.29 12.36
C ILE A 25 -1.78 -13.60 10.88
N PRO A 26 -1.85 -14.87 10.45
CA PRO A 26 -1.47 -15.24 9.09
C PRO A 26 -2.58 -14.99 8.06
N SER A 27 -3.78 -14.63 8.53
CA SER A 27 -4.98 -14.58 7.70
C SER A 27 -4.89 -13.51 6.61
N VAL A 28 -5.38 -13.86 5.43
CA VAL A 28 -5.50 -12.96 4.28
C VAL A 28 -6.85 -13.16 3.58
N VAL A 29 -7.35 -12.11 2.94
CA VAL A 29 -8.60 -12.13 2.16
C VAL A 29 -8.29 -11.75 0.71
N ASP A 30 -9.16 -12.13 -0.22
CA ASP A 30 -9.05 -11.67 -1.61
C ASP A 30 -9.52 -10.22 -1.70
N CYS A 31 -8.57 -9.30 -1.94
CA CYS A 31 -8.87 -7.87 -2.06
C CYS A 31 -9.79 -7.54 -3.26
N ASN A 32 -9.88 -8.42 -4.25
CA ASN A 32 -10.69 -8.22 -5.45
C ASN A 32 -12.08 -8.85 -5.35
N ASP A 33 -12.40 -9.53 -4.24
CA ASP A 33 -13.74 -10.05 -4.00
C ASP A 33 -14.75 -8.87 -3.90
N GLY A 34 -15.82 -8.97 -4.69
CA GLY A 34 -16.86 -7.95 -4.78
C GLY A 34 -17.51 -7.60 -3.43
N ARG A 35 -17.43 -8.48 -2.42
CA ARG A 35 -17.89 -8.22 -1.05
C ARG A 35 -17.23 -6.97 -0.43
N PHE A 36 -16.03 -6.61 -0.85
CA PHE A 36 -15.27 -5.48 -0.31
C PHE A 36 -15.48 -4.15 -1.04
N LEU A 37 -16.30 -4.11 -2.11
CA LEU A 37 -16.54 -2.87 -2.87
C LEU A 37 -17.25 -1.79 -2.04
N ALA A 38 -18.34 -2.17 -1.38
CA ALA A 38 -19.14 -1.27 -0.55
C ALA A 38 -19.95 -2.05 0.51
N PRO A 39 -19.31 -2.83 1.40
CA PRO A 39 -20.03 -3.51 2.47
C PRO A 39 -20.62 -2.49 3.45
N GLU A 40 -21.62 -2.91 4.23
CA GLU A 40 -22.12 -2.09 5.34
C GLU A 40 -21.04 -1.87 6.42
N SER A 41 -20.27 -2.93 6.71
CA SER A 41 -19.13 -2.91 7.62
C SER A 41 -17.98 -3.70 7.02
N MET A 42 -16.86 -3.01 6.81
CA MET A 42 -15.64 -3.64 6.33
C MET A 42 -15.05 -4.57 7.40
N ILE A 43 -15.18 -4.24 8.69
CA ILE A 43 -14.71 -5.11 9.77
C ILE A 43 -15.46 -6.44 9.75
N ARG A 44 -16.80 -6.39 9.66
CA ARG A 44 -17.63 -7.61 9.62
C ARG A 44 -17.26 -8.47 8.42
N GLU A 45 -17.09 -7.86 7.25
CA GLU A 45 -16.80 -8.58 6.02
C GLU A 45 -15.42 -9.26 6.05
N VAL A 46 -14.39 -8.59 6.58
CA VAL A 46 -13.05 -9.20 6.75
C VAL A 46 -13.11 -10.39 7.72
N LYS A 47 -13.85 -10.27 8.82
CA LYS A 47 -14.03 -11.38 9.78
C LYS A 47 -14.77 -12.57 9.15
N GLU A 48 -15.81 -12.29 8.36
CA GLU A 48 -16.58 -13.33 7.67
C GLU A 48 -15.74 -14.06 6.63
N ALA A 49 -15.02 -13.32 5.78
CA ALA A 49 -14.12 -13.92 4.78
C ALA A 49 -13.04 -14.82 5.43
N CYS A 50 -12.50 -14.42 6.58
CA CYS A 50 -11.56 -15.27 7.34
C CYS A 50 -12.26 -16.54 7.86
N ARG A 51 -13.48 -16.41 8.39
CA ARG A 51 -14.25 -17.55 8.93
C ARG A 51 -14.63 -18.56 7.84
N GLU A 52 -15.17 -18.09 6.71
CA GLU A 52 -15.58 -18.91 5.57
C GLU A 52 -14.41 -19.71 4.98
N SER A 53 -13.21 -19.12 4.99
CA SER A 53 -11.99 -19.77 4.50
C SER A 53 -11.28 -20.63 5.56
N GLY A 54 -11.84 -20.75 6.77
CA GLY A 54 -11.25 -21.52 7.87
C GLY A 54 -9.95 -20.92 8.44
N GLN A 55 -9.65 -19.65 8.13
CA GLN A 55 -8.50 -18.94 8.65
C GLN A 55 -8.79 -18.38 10.06
N PRO A 56 -7.76 -18.10 10.88
CA PRO A 56 -7.93 -17.39 12.15
C PRO A 56 -8.71 -16.08 11.95
N VAL A 57 -9.76 -15.86 12.74
CA VAL A 57 -10.59 -14.65 12.64
C VAL A 57 -9.92 -13.52 13.43
N PRO A 58 -9.66 -12.35 12.84
CA PRO A 58 -9.07 -11.22 13.57
C PRO A 58 -10.05 -10.67 14.59
N GLU A 59 -9.59 -10.44 15.82
CA GLU A 59 -10.41 -9.95 16.92
C GLU A 59 -10.16 -8.47 17.20
N THR A 60 -8.90 -8.05 17.14
CA THR A 60 -8.47 -6.69 17.50
C THR A 60 -8.39 -5.76 16.27
N PRO A 61 -8.47 -4.42 16.45
CA PRO A 61 -8.24 -3.46 15.37
C PRO A 61 -6.90 -3.65 14.63
N TRP A 62 -5.87 -4.07 15.37
CA TRP A 62 -4.52 -4.30 14.84
C TRP A 62 -4.49 -5.56 13.99
N GLN A 63 -5.11 -6.65 14.45
CA GLN A 63 -5.22 -7.89 13.69
C GLN A 63 -6.05 -7.67 12.41
N ILE A 64 -7.17 -6.95 12.50
CA ILE A 64 -7.98 -6.60 11.32
C ILE A 64 -7.13 -5.82 10.31
N SER A 65 -6.39 -4.82 10.79
CA SER A 65 -5.52 -4.01 9.94
C SER A 65 -4.37 -4.83 9.36
N ALA A 66 -3.80 -5.77 10.11
CA ALA A 66 -2.76 -6.68 9.65
C ALA A 66 -3.28 -7.60 8.54
N VAL A 67 -4.48 -8.16 8.68
CA VAL A 67 -5.13 -8.94 7.59
C VAL A 67 -5.27 -8.08 6.35
N ILE A 68 -5.76 -6.85 6.46
CA ILE A 68 -5.94 -5.94 5.32
C ILE A 68 -4.60 -5.61 4.65
N TYR A 69 -3.58 -5.21 5.41
CA TYR A 69 -2.28 -4.84 4.83
C TYR A 69 -1.57 -6.03 4.17
N ASN A 70 -1.64 -7.22 4.77
CA ASN A 70 -1.06 -8.42 4.18
C ASN A 70 -1.80 -8.85 2.91
N SER A 71 -3.13 -8.73 2.90
CA SER A 71 -3.95 -9.02 1.73
C SER A 71 -3.63 -8.07 0.57
N LEU A 72 -3.53 -6.76 0.84
CA LEU A 72 -3.16 -5.76 -0.17
C LEU A 72 -1.75 -6.00 -0.72
N ALA A 73 -0.77 -6.25 0.15
CA ALA A 73 0.60 -6.50 -0.29
C ALA A 73 0.71 -7.76 -1.18
N ARG A 74 -0.04 -8.82 -0.84
CA ARG A 74 -0.17 -10.02 -1.68
C ARG A 74 -0.77 -9.69 -3.04
N CYS A 75 -1.91 -8.99 -3.05
CA CYS A 75 -2.58 -8.56 -4.29
C CYS A 75 -1.66 -7.70 -5.17
N TYR A 76 -0.86 -6.80 -4.58
CA TYR A 76 0.14 -6.03 -5.32
C TYR A 76 1.25 -6.92 -5.90
N GLY A 77 1.70 -7.94 -5.18
CA GLY A 77 2.64 -8.94 -5.67
C GLY A 77 2.12 -9.66 -6.91
N GLU A 78 0.91 -10.23 -6.80
CA GLU A 78 0.23 -10.94 -7.89
C GLU A 78 0.03 -10.02 -9.11
N THR A 79 -0.46 -8.80 -8.89
CA THR A 79 -0.66 -7.80 -9.96
C THR A 79 0.65 -7.42 -10.65
N ALA A 80 1.73 -7.23 -9.89
CA ALA A 80 3.03 -6.90 -10.47
C ALA A 80 3.55 -8.02 -11.37
N GLU A 81 3.39 -9.28 -10.96
CA GLU A 81 3.74 -10.44 -11.79
C GLU A 81 2.90 -10.54 -13.07
N GLU A 82 1.60 -10.25 -12.98
CA GLU A 82 0.71 -10.23 -14.15
C GLU A 82 1.14 -9.17 -15.18
N ILE A 83 1.46 -7.96 -14.71
CA ILE A 83 1.96 -6.88 -15.58
C ILE A 83 3.26 -7.30 -16.28
N GLU A 84 4.19 -7.95 -15.57
CA GLU A 84 5.43 -8.44 -16.16
C GLU A 84 5.19 -9.53 -17.21
N LYS A 85 4.28 -10.47 -16.95
CA LYS A 85 3.88 -11.52 -17.91
C LYS A 85 3.29 -10.92 -19.19
N LEU A 86 2.43 -9.92 -19.05
CA LEU A 86 1.77 -9.26 -20.20
C LEU A 86 2.72 -8.38 -21.01
N THR A 87 3.66 -7.71 -20.35
CA THR A 87 4.59 -6.77 -21.01
C THR A 87 5.89 -7.42 -21.46
N GLY A 88 6.22 -8.62 -20.96
CA GLY A 88 7.50 -9.28 -21.18
C GLY A 88 8.70 -8.56 -20.57
N ARG A 89 8.46 -7.64 -19.61
CA ARG A 89 9.50 -6.83 -18.95
C ARG A 89 9.57 -7.15 -17.47
N ARG A 90 10.71 -6.87 -16.85
CA ARG A 90 10.87 -6.87 -15.40
C ARG A 90 10.97 -5.45 -14.86
N TYR A 91 10.31 -5.21 -13.74
CA TYR A 91 10.33 -3.94 -13.04
C TYR A 91 11.04 -4.12 -11.69
N PRO A 92 12.22 -3.50 -11.47
CA PRO A 92 13.01 -3.72 -10.26
C PRO A 92 12.47 -2.97 -9.03
N CYS A 93 11.53 -2.05 -9.24
CA CYS A 93 10.99 -1.20 -8.19
C CYS A 93 9.50 -0.87 -8.39
N ILE A 94 8.87 -0.48 -7.29
CA ILE A 94 7.50 0.05 -7.23
C ILE A 94 7.55 1.43 -6.60
N HIS A 95 6.92 2.42 -7.23
CA HIS A 95 6.77 3.76 -6.67
C HIS A 95 5.38 3.90 -6.05
N VAL A 96 5.32 4.03 -4.72
CA VAL A 96 4.08 4.29 -3.99
C VAL A 96 3.99 5.79 -3.72
N VAL A 97 2.94 6.42 -4.24
CA VAL A 97 2.73 7.87 -4.14
C VAL A 97 1.40 8.18 -3.44
N GLY A 98 1.18 9.44 -3.07
CA GLY A 98 -0.07 9.83 -2.43
C GLY A 98 -0.14 9.43 -0.95
N GLY A 99 -1.35 9.43 -0.38
CA GLY A 99 -1.56 9.09 1.03
C GLY A 99 -1.07 7.67 1.42
N GLY A 100 -1.07 6.73 0.47
CA GLY A 100 -0.55 5.37 0.68
C GLY A 100 0.95 5.31 0.95
N ALA A 101 1.72 6.31 0.50
CA ALA A 101 3.15 6.40 0.76
C ALA A 101 3.48 6.51 2.27
N ASN A 102 2.51 6.93 3.09
CA ASN A 102 2.67 7.07 4.54
C ASN A 102 2.46 5.75 5.32
N ALA A 103 2.02 4.67 4.66
CA ALA A 103 1.76 3.38 5.29
C ALA A 103 3.01 2.48 5.27
N ASP A 104 3.97 2.76 6.16
CA ASP A 104 5.29 2.08 6.19
C ASP A 104 5.19 0.56 6.26
N TYR A 105 4.29 0.05 7.10
CA TYR A 105 4.07 -1.38 7.22
C TYR A 105 3.63 -1.99 5.89
N LEU A 106 2.66 -1.37 5.20
CA LEU A 106 2.21 -1.82 3.88
C LEU A 106 3.34 -1.72 2.85
N ASN A 107 4.14 -0.65 2.87
CA ASN A 107 5.26 -0.49 1.95
C ASN A 107 6.33 -1.57 2.16
N GLN A 108 6.64 -1.91 3.41
CA GLN A 108 7.57 -2.97 3.74
C GLN A 108 7.03 -4.36 3.34
N LEU A 109 5.74 -4.62 3.60
CA LEU A 109 5.08 -5.84 3.13
C LEU A 109 5.07 -5.92 1.61
N THR A 110 4.78 -4.82 0.92
CA THR A 110 4.80 -4.76 -0.55
C THR A 110 6.19 -5.11 -1.08
N ALA A 111 7.25 -4.56 -0.49
CA ALA A 111 8.62 -4.89 -0.87
C ALA A 111 8.93 -6.40 -0.65
N ALA A 112 8.46 -6.98 0.45
CA ALA A 112 8.63 -8.41 0.75
C ALA A 112 7.85 -9.31 -0.23
N TYR A 113 6.57 -9.04 -0.45
CA TYR A 113 5.71 -9.84 -1.34
C TYR A 113 6.09 -9.73 -2.81
N THR A 114 6.52 -8.56 -3.25
CA THR A 114 6.86 -8.33 -4.65
C THR A 114 8.32 -8.68 -4.96
N GLY A 115 9.19 -8.82 -3.94
CA GLY A 115 10.63 -8.96 -4.13
C GLY A 115 11.29 -7.72 -4.78
N ARG A 116 10.61 -6.56 -4.78
CA ARG A 116 11.05 -5.32 -5.44
C ARG A 116 11.33 -4.22 -4.43
N LYS A 117 12.21 -3.27 -4.77
CA LYS A 117 12.41 -2.06 -3.96
C LYS A 117 11.15 -1.20 -4.03
N VAL A 118 10.66 -0.73 -2.89
CA VAL A 118 9.54 0.23 -2.84
C VAL A 118 10.07 1.61 -2.53
N TYR A 119 9.74 2.58 -3.39
CA TYR A 119 10.00 4.00 -3.21
C TYR A 119 8.71 4.68 -2.80
N ALA A 120 8.60 5.10 -1.53
CA ALA A 120 7.40 5.72 -0.99
C ALA A 120 7.56 7.24 -0.90
N GLY A 121 6.74 7.95 -1.68
CA GLY A 121 6.66 9.41 -1.71
C GLY A 121 6.71 9.97 -3.14
N PRO A 122 6.35 11.25 -3.33
CA PRO A 122 5.83 12.17 -2.32
C PRO A 122 4.36 11.92 -1.96
N SER A 123 3.95 12.28 -0.73
CA SER A 123 2.58 12.08 -0.26
C SER A 123 1.56 12.98 -0.96
N GLU A 124 1.98 14.13 -1.49
CA GLU A 124 1.16 15.08 -2.24
C GLU A 124 1.37 14.98 -3.77
N ALA A 125 1.56 13.76 -4.27
CA ALA A 125 1.93 13.53 -5.67
C ALA A 125 0.96 14.13 -6.69
N THR A 126 -0.34 14.18 -6.41
CA THR A 126 -1.33 14.81 -7.29
C THR A 126 -1.10 16.32 -7.43
N ALA A 127 -0.89 17.01 -6.31
CA ALA A 127 -0.63 18.45 -6.31
C ALA A 127 0.71 18.77 -6.99
N ILE A 128 1.76 18.00 -6.67
CA ILE A 128 3.08 18.14 -7.26
C ILE A 128 3.03 17.89 -8.77
N GLY A 129 2.34 16.85 -9.22
CA GLY A 129 2.17 16.53 -10.63
C GLY A 129 1.43 17.63 -11.39
N ASN A 130 0.41 18.24 -10.78
CA ASN A 130 -0.32 19.37 -11.38
C ASN A 130 0.60 20.60 -11.56
N LEU A 131 1.33 20.99 -10.52
CA LEU A 131 2.30 22.10 -10.61
C LEU A 131 3.39 21.80 -11.63
N THR A 132 3.88 20.56 -11.67
CA THR A 132 4.91 20.13 -12.61
C THR A 132 4.45 20.26 -14.07
N ALA A 133 3.20 19.91 -14.37
CA ALA A 133 2.64 20.08 -15.71
C ALA A 133 2.61 21.56 -16.13
N GLN A 134 2.25 22.47 -15.22
CA GLN A 134 2.28 23.91 -15.46
C GLN A 134 3.71 24.44 -15.66
N MET A 135 4.66 23.95 -14.87
CA MET A 135 6.08 24.31 -14.96
C MET A 135 6.72 23.83 -16.27
N LEU A 136 6.36 22.64 -16.74
CA LEU A 136 6.77 22.14 -18.06
C LEU A 136 6.21 23.02 -19.19
N GLN A 137 4.92 23.35 -19.13
CA GLN A 137 4.31 24.26 -20.11
C GLN A 137 4.96 25.65 -20.08
N GLY A 138 5.35 26.13 -18.91
CA GLY A 138 6.07 27.39 -18.71
C GLY A 138 7.56 27.35 -19.06
N GLY A 139 8.09 26.20 -19.51
CA GLY A 139 9.50 26.05 -19.89
C GLY A 139 10.48 26.06 -18.72
N VAL A 140 10.02 25.85 -17.49
CA VAL A 140 10.88 25.79 -16.29
C VAL A 140 11.72 24.50 -16.27
N PHE A 141 11.17 23.41 -16.80
CA PHE A 141 11.88 22.15 -17.02
C PHE A 141 11.91 21.85 -18.51
N ALA A 142 13.03 21.30 -18.99
CA ALA A 142 13.20 20.87 -20.36
C ALA A 142 12.33 19.66 -20.69
N ASP A 143 12.19 18.72 -19.75
CA ASP A 143 11.36 17.52 -19.91
C ASP A 143 10.88 16.92 -18.58
N VAL A 144 10.08 15.86 -18.68
CA VAL A 144 9.52 15.13 -17.53
C VAL A 144 10.61 14.44 -16.70
N GLY A 145 11.74 14.08 -17.31
CA GLY A 145 12.88 13.48 -16.62
C GLY A 145 13.50 14.47 -15.64
N GLU A 146 13.85 15.66 -16.11
CA GLU A 146 14.39 16.73 -15.28
C GLU A 146 13.43 17.10 -14.14
N ALA A 147 12.14 17.19 -14.44
CA ALA A 147 11.12 17.46 -13.44
C ALA A 147 11.07 16.37 -12.35
N ARG A 148 11.13 15.09 -12.74
CA ARG A 148 11.15 13.96 -11.78
C ARG A 148 12.41 13.95 -10.93
N ASP A 149 13.56 14.27 -11.49
CA ASP A 149 14.82 14.38 -10.74
C ASP A 149 14.74 15.53 -9.71
N CYS A 150 14.17 16.66 -10.10
CA CYS A 150 13.91 17.77 -9.19
C CYS A 150 13.00 17.34 -8.03
N ILE A 151 11.89 16.67 -8.33
CA ILE A 151 10.95 16.15 -7.32
C ILE A 151 11.66 15.16 -6.39
N PHE A 152 12.40 14.19 -6.94
CA PHE A 152 13.09 13.18 -6.16
C PHE A 152 14.11 13.79 -5.19
N ARG A 153 14.81 14.86 -5.59
CA ARG A 153 15.75 15.60 -4.72
C ARG A 153 15.07 16.52 -3.71
N SER A 154 13.85 16.97 -4.00
CA SER A 154 13.12 17.96 -3.19
C SER A 154 12.29 17.34 -2.06
N PHE A 155 11.87 16.08 -2.20
CA PHE A 155 10.99 15.42 -1.22
C PHE A 155 11.66 14.20 -0.61
N ALA A 156 11.34 13.91 0.66
CA ALA A 156 11.82 12.73 1.35
C ALA A 156 11.14 11.46 0.80
N VAL A 157 11.78 10.82 -0.19
CA VAL A 157 11.38 9.50 -0.69
C VAL A 157 12.03 8.42 0.18
N ARG A 158 11.20 7.59 0.80
CA ARG A 158 11.68 6.49 1.65
C ARG A 158 11.81 5.22 0.82
N ILE A 159 12.88 4.47 1.06
CA ILE A 159 13.20 3.26 0.31
C ILE A 159 13.04 2.05 1.21
N PHE A 160 12.18 1.12 0.82
CA PHE A 160 11.98 -0.17 1.49
C PHE A 160 12.57 -1.26 0.61
N ALA A 161 13.56 -1.97 1.15
CA ALA A 161 14.16 -3.11 0.46
C ALA A 161 13.31 -4.38 0.69
N PRO A 162 13.33 -5.33 -0.26
CA PRO A 162 12.81 -6.67 -0.01
C PRO A 162 13.51 -7.27 1.20
N GLN A 163 12.74 -7.78 2.15
CA GLN A 163 13.24 -8.53 3.29
C GLN A 163 12.55 -9.88 3.31
N GLU A 164 13.27 -10.93 3.73
CA GLU A 164 12.65 -12.23 3.97
C GLU A 164 11.60 -12.08 5.10
N ARG A 165 10.41 -12.66 4.88
CA ARG A 165 9.43 -12.79 5.96
C ARG A 165 10.03 -13.70 7.03
N LYS A 166 10.11 -13.22 8.26
CA LYS A 166 10.25 -14.11 9.42
C LYS A 166 8.94 -14.92 9.46
N GLY A 167 9.06 -16.22 9.21
CA GLY A 167 7.94 -17.17 9.19
C GLY A 167 7.24 -17.31 10.53
#